data_AF-A0A927FWZ9-F1
#
_entry.id   AF-A0A927FWZ9-F1
#
_cell.length_a   1.000
_cell.length_b   1.000
_cell.length_c   1.000
_cell.angle_alpha   90.00
_cell.angle_beta   90.00
_cell.angle_gamma   90.00
#
_symmetry.space_group_name_H-M   'P 1'
#
loop_
_entity.id
_entity.type
_entity.pdbx_description
1 polymer ?
#
loop_
_entity_poly.entity_id
_entity_poly.type
_entity_poly.pdbx_seq_one_letter_code
_entity_poly.pdbx_strand_id
1 'polypeptide(L)'
;MVNILKRKKVIIILCILFVLIIFMLSGLNWLKNQPIETLLKWIHIDYVEEEVYSYNFHYRPEDKEKIEHLKMMIPELTKLSEDFFGDRHFLEQDLTIYLINKQDEPNPLLSGTGVYTSDNIMLLKSDTSDSQSLQNAFAHEMAHFYLHNTASQLGLGEGDLPDWYHEGFAELFAFRIARPLHLHKGVEYNVIPLNDIQRENEGYYSGTYLYMHYVAEYLLHKFNKDIFLDLMLTTKEKNDFETAFIDLTNIELETAHLLFQEDWEFINEIEELLKVEKEIEAEQKILAYFKERGPYFYESPYIYQLLAGIYLKQERFEEALEMIERRLEFNDNPTIYFQAAEIAYNIDKAKAIEFAEQAVESAKRTDWDSQMFEDWLDEKNK
;
A
#
# COMPACT_ATOMS: atom_id res chain seq x y z
N MET A 1 -71.43 0.60 -28.37
CA MET A 1 -70.97 0.05 -27.08
C MET A 1 -69.56 -0.54 -27.10
N VAL A 2 -69.16 -1.31 -28.12
CA VAL A 2 -67.83 -1.98 -28.19
C VAL A 2 -66.63 -1.03 -28.08
N ASN A 3 -66.72 0.19 -28.64
CA ASN A 3 -65.64 1.19 -28.57
C ASN A 3 -65.42 1.81 -27.17
N ILE A 4 -66.49 1.90 -26.35
CA ILE A 4 -66.39 2.46 -25.00
C ILE A 4 -65.69 1.48 -24.07
N LEU A 5 -65.96 0.17 -24.21
CA LEU A 5 -65.29 -0.87 -23.44
C LEU A 5 -63.79 -0.97 -23.77
N LYS A 6 -63.42 -0.89 -25.06
CA LYS A 6 -62.00 -0.87 -25.46
C LYS A 6 -61.26 0.33 -24.87
N ARG A 7 -61.85 1.52 -24.93
CA ARG A 7 -61.25 2.75 -24.39
C ARG A 7 -61.07 2.70 -22.86
N LYS A 8 -62.04 2.13 -22.13
CA LYS A 8 -61.93 1.92 -20.68
C LYS A 8 -60.81 0.92 -20.32
N LYS A 9 -60.65 -0.17 -21.07
CA LYS A 9 -59.56 -1.13 -20.87
C LYS A 9 -58.19 -0.49 -21.11
N VAL A 10 -58.05 0.31 -22.16
CA VAL A 10 -56.79 1.03 -22.47
C VAL A 10 -56.44 2.02 -21.35
N ILE A 11 -57.41 2.77 -20.83
CA ILE A 11 -57.18 3.71 -19.71
C ILE A 11 -56.74 2.96 -18.44
N ILE A 12 -57.39 1.84 -18.11
CA ILE A 12 -57.01 1.03 -16.94
C ILE A 12 -55.59 0.48 -17.09
N ILE A 13 -55.22 -0.03 -18.26
CA ILE A 13 -53.86 -0.53 -18.53
C ILE A 13 -52.83 0.60 -18.40
N LEU A 14 -53.12 1.79 -18.92
CA LEU A 14 -52.24 2.95 -18.79
C LEU A 14 -52.11 3.42 -17.33
N CYS A 15 -53.18 3.40 -16.54
CA CYS A 15 -53.12 3.71 -15.12
C CYS A 15 -52.28 2.68 -14.35
N ILE A 16 -52.42 1.38 -14.65
CA ILE A 16 -51.61 0.33 -14.02
C ILE A 16 -50.13 0.50 -14.38
N LEU A 17 -49.80 0.74 -15.65
CA LEU A 17 -48.43 1.02 -16.11
C LEU A 17 -47.85 2.27 -15.44
N PHE A 18 -48.63 3.34 -15.32
CA PHE A 18 -48.19 4.57 -14.67
C PHE A 18 -47.91 4.36 -13.18
N VAL A 19 -48.77 3.62 -12.47
CA VAL A 19 -48.55 3.25 -11.07
C VAL A 19 -47.30 2.36 -10.94
N LEU A 20 -47.11 1.38 -11.81
CA LEU A 20 -45.89 0.54 -11.83
C LEU A 20 -44.63 1.36 -12.06
N ILE A 21 -44.66 2.35 -12.97
CA ILE A 21 -43.53 3.27 -13.20
C ILE A 21 -43.24 4.10 -11.94
N ILE A 22 -44.27 4.63 -11.28
CA ILE A 22 -44.09 5.38 -10.02
C ILE A 22 -43.51 4.48 -8.93
N PHE A 23 -43.97 3.24 -8.81
CA PHE A 23 -43.41 2.28 -7.84
C PHE A 23 -41.97 1.91 -8.17
N MET A 24 -41.62 1.71 -9.45
CA MET A 24 -40.24 1.46 -9.85
C MET A 24 -39.32 2.66 -9.61
N LEU A 25 -39.76 3.88 -9.97
CA LEU A 25 -38.98 5.10 -9.73
C LEU A 25 -38.83 5.39 -8.23
N SER A 26 -39.90 5.21 -7.46
CA SER A 26 -39.86 5.34 -6.00
C SER A 26 -38.96 4.28 -5.36
N GLY A 27 -39.01 3.04 -5.84
CA GLY A 27 -38.16 1.94 -5.39
C GLY A 27 -36.68 2.16 -5.72
N LEU A 28 -36.38 2.64 -6.93
CA LEU A 28 -35.01 3.01 -7.34
C LEU A 28 -34.47 4.18 -6.52
N ASN A 29 -35.30 5.19 -6.26
CA ASN A 29 -34.91 6.33 -5.42
C ASN A 29 -34.72 5.89 -3.96
N TRP A 30 -35.56 4.98 -3.47
CA TRP A 30 -35.42 4.41 -2.13
C TRP A 30 -34.13 3.58 -2.00
N LEU A 31 -33.82 2.73 -2.99
CA LEU A 31 -32.57 1.95 -3.05
C LEU A 31 -31.33 2.83 -3.12
N LYS A 32 -31.34 3.91 -3.92
CA LYS A 32 -30.23 4.87 -4.00
C LYS A 32 -29.93 5.59 -2.69
N ASN A 33 -30.91 5.69 -1.81
CA ASN A 33 -30.80 6.37 -0.53
C ASN A 33 -30.62 5.40 0.65
N GLN A 34 -30.45 4.10 0.40
CA GLN A 34 -30.10 3.16 1.46
C GLN A 34 -28.62 3.25 1.81
N PRO A 35 -28.25 3.11 3.10
CA PRO A 35 -26.85 2.93 3.49
C PRO A 35 -26.23 1.76 2.75
N ILE A 36 -24.97 1.90 2.35
CA ILE A 36 -24.24 0.89 1.58
C ILE A 36 -24.22 -0.46 2.31
N GLU A 37 -24.09 -0.45 3.65
CA GLU A 37 -24.16 -1.64 4.50
C GLU A 37 -25.46 -2.43 4.32
N THR A 38 -26.60 -1.73 4.19
CA THR A 38 -27.91 -2.37 4.03
C THR A 38 -28.00 -3.06 2.67
N LEU A 39 -27.47 -2.41 1.63
CA LEU A 39 -27.41 -2.99 0.29
C LEU A 39 -26.50 -4.22 0.26
N LEU A 40 -25.31 -4.13 0.88
CA LEU A 40 -24.37 -5.25 0.96
C LEU A 40 -24.97 -6.45 1.70
N LYS A 41 -25.61 -6.25 2.86
CA LYS A 41 -26.31 -7.34 3.58
C LYS A 41 -27.40 -8.00 2.74
N TRP A 42 -28.07 -7.25 1.88
CA TRP A 42 -29.11 -7.80 1.00
C TRP A 42 -28.55 -8.57 -0.18
N ILE A 43 -27.46 -8.08 -0.77
CA ILE A 43 -26.80 -8.70 -1.93
C ILE A 43 -26.07 -9.98 -1.50
N HIS A 44 -25.46 -9.96 -0.31
CA HIS A 44 -24.60 -11.02 0.22
C HIS A 44 -25.28 -11.81 1.36
N ILE A 45 -26.58 -12.10 1.22
CA ILE A 45 -27.37 -12.77 2.26
C ILE A 45 -26.89 -14.19 2.60
N ASP A 46 -26.15 -14.81 1.68
CA ASP A 46 -25.56 -16.15 1.80
C ASP A 46 -24.14 -16.15 2.38
N TYR A 47 -23.59 -14.96 2.70
CA TYR A 47 -22.27 -14.86 3.31
C TYR A 47 -22.32 -15.28 4.78
N VAL A 48 -21.23 -15.91 5.22
CA VAL A 48 -20.96 -16.16 6.63
C VAL A 48 -20.59 -14.84 7.27
N GLU A 49 -21.20 -14.55 8.42
CA GLU A 49 -20.84 -13.45 9.30
C GLU A 49 -20.04 -13.99 10.48
N GLU A 50 -18.89 -13.40 10.74
CA GLU A 50 -18.03 -13.79 11.85
C GLU A 50 -17.36 -12.57 12.50
N GLU A 51 -17.56 -12.43 13.79
CA GLU A 51 -17.00 -11.35 14.60
C GLU A 51 -15.66 -11.78 15.22
N VAL A 52 -14.63 -10.97 15.03
CA VAL A 52 -13.32 -11.14 15.65
C VAL A 52 -12.85 -9.79 16.16
N TYR A 53 -12.68 -9.64 17.48
CA TYR A 53 -12.45 -8.35 18.13
C TYR A 53 -13.60 -7.36 17.84
N SER A 54 -13.33 -6.21 17.22
CA SER A 54 -14.32 -5.23 16.74
C SER A 54 -14.53 -5.30 15.22
N TYR A 55 -14.14 -6.41 14.59
CA TYR A 55 -14.20 -6.61 13.14
C TYR A 55 -15.27 -7.63 12.78
N ASN A 56 -16.20 -7.23 11.91
CA ASN A 56 -17.26 -8.09 11.40
C ASN A 56 -16.93 -8.55 9.98
N PHE A 57 -16.50 -9.79 9.83
CA PHE A 57 -16.15 -10.38 8.54
C PHE A 57 -17.38 -10.98 7.88
N HIS A 58 -17.58 -10.64 6.61
CA HIS A 58 -18.59 -11.21 5.73
C HIS A 58 -17.90 -11.87 4.53
N TYR A 59 -18.07 -13.17 4.37
CA TYR A 59 -17.37 -13.94 3.33
C TYR A 59 -18.15 -15.17 2.88
N ARG A 60 -17.86 -15.67 1.69
CA ARG A 60 -18.42 -16.95 1.21
C ARG A 60 -17.75 -18.12 1.94
N PRO A 61 -18.47 -19.21 2.29
CA PRO A 61 -17.89 -20.33 3.03
C PRO A 61 -16.58 -20.91 2.47
N GLU A 62 -16.40 -20.88 1.15
CA GLU A 62 -15.19 -21.31 0.45
C GLU A 62 -13.95 -20.46 0.73
N ASP A 63 -14.11 -19.19 1.12
CA ASP A 63 -13.00 -18.27 1.38
C ASP A 63 -12.53 -18.30 2.85
N LYS A 64 -13.03 -19.25 3.66
CA LYS A 64 -12.71 -19.35 5.09
C LYS A 64 -11.20 -19.35 5.37
N GLU A 65 -10.42 -20.10 4.60
CA GLU A 65 -8.96 -20.17 4.81
C GLU A 65 -8.27 -18.82 4.62
N LYS A 66 -8.68 -18.05 3.60
CA LYS A 66 -8.17 -16.69 3.36
C LYS A 66 -8.49 -15.79 4.55
N ILE A 67 -9.72 -15.88 5.06
CA ILE A 67 -10.16 -15.10 6.21
C ILE A 67 -9.36 -15.44 7.48
N GLU A 68 -9.08 -16.72 7.73
CA GLU A 68 -8.19 -17.11 8.84
C GLU A 68 -6.80 -16.48 8.71
N HIS A 69 -6.24 -16.41 7.50
CA HIS A 69 -4.97 -15.74 7.26
C HIS A 69 -5.04 -14.23 7.54
N LEU A 70 -6.09 -13.55 7.07
CA LEU A 70 -6.28 -12.12 7.34
C LEU A 70 -6.44 -11.84 8.84
N LYS A 71 -7.21 -12.68 9.56
CA LYS A 71 -7.38 -12.56 11.02
C LYS A 71 -6.05 -12.67 11.77
N MET A 72 -5.16 -13.56 11.34
CA MET A 72 -3.84 -13.72 11.97
C MET A 72 -2.96 -12.47 11.82
N MET A 73 -3.20 -11.62 10.82
CA MET A 73 -2.45 -10.37 10.62
C MET A 73 -2.91 -9.24 11.54
N ILE A 74 -4.15 -9.28 12.05
CA ILE A 74 -4.75 -8.18 12.82
C ILE A 74 -3.87 -7.73 13.99
N PRO A 75 -3.33 -8.61 14.87
CA PRO A 75 -2.52 -8.17 15.99
C PRO A 75 -1.25 -7.41 15.57
N GLU A 76 -0.62 -7.81 14.47
CA GLU A 76 0.56 -7.13 13.93
C GLU A 76 0.20 -5.78 13.32
N LEU A 77 -0.90 -5.72 12.55
CA LEU A 77 -1.45 -4.49 12.00
C LEU A 77 -1.81 -3.48 13.10
N THR A 78 -2.50 -3.93 14.16
CA THR A 78 -2.87 -3.07 15.29
C THR A 78 -1.62 -2.54 15.99
N LYS A 79 -0.63 -3.40 16.26
CA LYS A 79 0.63 -2.97 16.87
C LYS A 79 1.38 -1.96 16.01
N LEU A 80 1.45 -2.17 14.68
CA LEU A 80 2.08 -1.22 13.77
C LEU A 80 1.35 0.13 13.78
N SER A 81 0.02 0.11 13.85
CA SER A 81 -0.78 1.34 13.99
C SER A 81 -0.51 2.08 15.29
N GLU A 82 -0.46 1.37 16.42
CA GLU A 82 -0.07 1.92 17.72
C GLU A 82 1.35 2.50 17.68
N ASP A 83 2.25 1.88 16.92
CA ASP A 83 3.59 2.40 16.72
C ASP A 83 3.61 3.76 15.98
N PHE A 84 2.69 4.01 15.04
CA PHE A 84 2.61 5.28 14.30
C PHE A 84 1.79 6.35 15.03
N PHE A 85 0.72 5.97 15.73
CA PHE A 85 -0.28 6.91 16.25
C PHE A 85 -0.43 6.90 17.78
N GLY A 86 0.31 6.03 18.47
CA GLY A 86 0.20 5.78 19.90
C GLY A 86 -0.96 4.85 20.27
N ASP A 87 -1.09 4.54 21.57
CA ASP A 87 -2.18 3.74 22.16
C ASP A 87 -3.50 4.53 22.17
N ARG A 88 -4.00 4.85 20.97
CA ARG A 88 -5.33 5.38 20.76
C ARG A 88 -6.26 4.20 20.57
N HIS A 89 -7.43 4.22 21.23
CA HIS A 89 -8.34 3.07 21.26
C HIS A 89 -9.02 2.82 19.90
N PHE A 90 -8.29 2.29 18.93
CA PHE A 90 -8.79 1.93 17.59
C PHE A 90 -9.85 0.84 17.65
N LEU A 91 -9.80 -0.01 18.68
CA LEU A 91 -10.71 -1.12 18.92
C LEU A 91 -12.11 -0.71 19.41
N GLU A 92 -12.36 0.59 19.64
CA GLU A 92 -13.69 1.07 20.01
C GLU A 92 -14.61 1.32 18.81
N GLN A 93 -14.08 1.28 17.58
CA GLN A 93 -14.88 1.41 16.37
C GLN A 93 -15.06 0.07 15.67
N ASP A 94 -16.32 -0.24 15.36
CA ASP A 94 -16.66 -1.41 14.56
C ASP A 94 -16.26 -1.18 13.10
N LEU A 95 -15.64 -2.19 12.49
CA LEU A 95 -15.32 -2.21 11.06
C LEU A 95 -15.94 -3.45 10.43
N THR A 96 -16.69 -3.24 9.35
CA THR A 96 -17.32 -4.32 8.59
C THR A 96 -16.49 -4.64 7.36
N ILE A 97 -16.04 -5.88 7.22
CA ILE A 97 -15.11 -6.31 6.17
C ILE A 97 -15.83 -7.33 5.29
N TYR A 98 -15.99 -7.04 4.01
CA TYR A 98 -16.55 -7.96 3.04
C TYR A 98 -15.44 -8.52 2.13
N LEU A 99 -15.33 -9.84 2.06
CA LEU A 99 -14.52 -10.52 1.06
C LEU A 99 -15.44 -10.93 -0.11
N ILE A 100 -15.38 -10.16 -1.20
CA ILE A 100 -16.34 -10.20 -2.31
C ILE A 100 -15.71 -10.82 -3.54
N ASN A 101 -16.45 -11.68 -4.25
CA ASN A 101 -16.03 -12.15 -5.58
C ASN A 101 -16.45 -11.13 -6.64
N LYS A 102 -15.64 -10.96 -7.69
CA LYS A 102 -15.98 -10.11 -8.85
C LYS A 102 -17.41 -10.29 -9.38
N GLN A 103 -17.96 -11.50 -9.30
CA GLN A 103 -19.31 -11.81 -9.77
C GLN A 103 -20.42 -11.23 -8.88
N ASP A 104 -20.10 -10.97 -7.61
CA ASP A 104 -21.02 -10.43 -6.60
C ASP A 104 -20.76 -8.94 -6.33
N GLU A 105 -19.82 -8.32 -7.05
CA GLU A 105 -19.51 -6.90 -6.88
C GLU A 105 -20.76 -6.04 -7.16
N PRO A 106 -21.18 -5.19 -6.21
CA PRO A 106 -22.30 -4.29 -6.40
C PRO A 106 -21.92 -3.11 -7.31
N ASN A 107 -21.70 -3.33 -8.62
CA ASN A 107 -21.35 -2.29 -9.59
C ASN A 107 -20.00 -1.58 -9.23
N PRO A 108 -19.47 -0.54 -9.93
CA PRO A 108 -18.03 -0.23 -9.91
C PRO A 108 -17.55 0.54 -8.67
N LEU A 109 -18.09 0.23 -7.48
CA LEU A 109 -17.61 0.75 -6.20
C LEU A 109 -16.19 0.25 -5.88
N LEU A 110 -15.81 -0.93 -6.38
CA LEU A 110 -14.49 -1.52 -6.21
C LEU A 110 -13.55 -1.12 -7.36
N SER A 111 -12.84 0.00 -7.21
CA SER A 111 -11.59 0.24 -7.96
C SER A 111 -10.46 -0.57 -7.31
N GLY A 112 -9.62 -1.26 -8.10
CA GLY A 112 -8.45 -1.97 -7.54
C GLY A 112 -8.76 -3.32 -6.86
N THR A 113 -7.96 -3.70 -5.87
CA THR A 113 -8.03 -4.97 -5.11
C THR A 113 -8.82 -4.85 -3.79
N GLY A 114 -9.05 -3.63 -3.31
CA GLY A 114 -9.78 -3.32 -2.10
C GLY A 114 -10.32 -1.88 -2.12
N VAL A 115 -11.19 -1.56 -1.18
CA VAL A 115 -11.60 -0.19 -0.86
C VAL A 115 -12.10 -0.09 0.58
N TYR A 116 -11.65 0.92 1.29
CA TYR A 116 -12.19 1.37 2.56
C TYR A 116 -13.10 2.60 2.36
N THR A 117 -14.21 2.67 3.11
CA THR A 117 -15.13 3.81 3.09
C THR A 117 -15.23 4.47 4.47
N SER A 118 -15.62 5.75 4.49
CA SER A 118 -15.86 6.52 5.72
C SER A 118 -17.05 6.02 6.56
N ASP A 119 -17.83 5.05 6.07
CA ASP A 119 -18.86 4.35 6.84
C ASP A 119 -18.29 3.13 7.61
N ASN A 120 -16.97 3.04 7.79
CA ASN A 120 -16.24 1.91 8.38
C ASN A 120 -16.56 0.57 7.69
N ILE A 121 -16.54 0.60 6.35
CA ILE A 121 -16.75 -0.60 5.52
C ILE A 121 -15.53 -0.80 4.65
N MET A 122 -14.98 -2.00 4.70
CA MET A 122 -13.91 -2.46 3.84
C MET A 122 -14.43 -3.53 2.90
N LEU A 123 -14.13 -3.39 1.61
CA LEU A 123 -14.42 -4.39 0.59
C LEU A 123 -13.09 -4.90 0.04
N LEU A 124 -12.89 -6.22 0.00
CA LEU A 124 -11.69 -6.87 -0.54
C LEU A 124 -12.07 -7.86 -1.63
N LYS A 125 -11.25 -7.96 -2.67
CA LYS A 125 -11.47 -8.93 -3.75
C LYS A 125 -10.96 -10.32 -3.39
N SER A 126 -11.89 -11.27 -3.29
CA SER A 126 -11.61 -12.68 -3.03
C SER A 126 -10.91 -13.39 -4.18
N ASP A 127 -11.06 -12.90 -5.42
CA ASP A 127 -10.55 -13.51 -6.65
C ASP A 127 -9.14 -13.01 -7.03
N THR A 128 -8.46 -12.33 -6.10
CA THR A 128 -7.03 -12.02 -6.22
C THR A 128 -6.23 -13.31 -6.44
N SER A 129 -5.32 -13.29 -7.42
CA SER A 129 -4.66 -14.47 -7.97
C SER A 129 -3.67 -15.14 -7.01
N ASP A 130 -3.17 -14.40 -6.02
CA ASP A 130 -2.19 -14.85 -5.05
C ASP A 130 -2.52 -14.32 -3.65
N SER A 131 -2.16 -15.10 -2.62
CA SER A 131 -2.45 -14.79 -1.21
C SER A 131 -1.75 -13.50 -0.76
N GLN A 132 -0.58 -13.17 -1.33
CA GLN A 132 0.20 -12.01 -0.92
C GLN A 132 -0.48 -10.70 -1.35
N SER A 133 -1.04 -10.66 -2.57
CA SER A 133 -1.82 -9.53 -3.07
C SER A 133 -3.04 -9.25 -2.19
N LEU A 134 -3.73 -10.30 -1.72
CA LEU A 134 -4.86 -10.13 -0.79
C LEU A 134 -4.42 -9.59 0.57
N GLN A 135 -3.32 -10.11 1.12
CA GLN A 135 -2.75 -9.63 2.38
C GLN A 135 -2.29 -8.17 2.28
N ASN A 136 -1.66 -7.81 1.15
CA ASN A 136 -1.26 -6.43 0.88
C ASN A 136 -2.46 -5.49 0.80
N ALA A 137 -3.49 -5.88 0.04
CA ALA A 137 -4.73 -5.11 -0.04
C ALA A 137 -5.38 -4.95 1.33
N PHE A 138 -5.47 -6.03 2.12
CA PHE A 138 -6.01 -5.96 3.47
C PHE A 138 -5.20 -4.99 4.37
N ALA A 139 -3.88 -5.10 4.37
CA ALA A 139 -3.03 -4.23 5.17
C ALA A 139 -3.15 -2.75 4.74
N HIS A 140 -3.24 -2.49 3.44
CA HIS A 140 -3.43 -1.15 2.87
C HIS A 140 -4.77 -0.54 3.32
N GLU A 141 -5.87 -1.27 3.15
CA GLU A 141 -7.20 -0.77 3.56
C GLU A 141 -7.32 -0.63 5.09
N MET A 142 -6.66 -1.50 5.87
CA MET A 142 -6.57 -1.35 7.33
C MET A 142 -5.82 -0.09 7.73
N ALA A 143 -4.79 0.32 6.98
CA ALA A 143 -4.08 1.57 7.21
C ALA A 143 -5.02 2.78 7.04
N HIS A 144 -5.88 2.77 6.01
CA HIS A 144 -6.90 3.80 5.84
C HIS A 144 -7.88 3.85 7.01
N PHE A 145 -8.36 2.70 7.50
CA PHE A 145 -9.21 2.64 8.68
C PHE A 145 -8.53 3.27 9.92
N TYR A 146 -7.29 2.89 10.21
CA TYR A 146 -6.56 3.45 11.35
C TYR A 146 -6.30 4.95 11.21
N LEU A 147 -5.90 5.39 10.01
CA LEU A 147 -5.64 6.80 9.74
C LEU A 147 -6.93 7.62 9.86
N HIS A 148 -8.03 7.15 9.26
CA HIS A 148 -9.34 7.80 9.33
C HIS A 148 -9.81 7.94 10.78
N ASN A 149 -9.70 6.87 11.57
CA ASN A 149 -10.10 6.91 12.97
C ASN A 149 -9.23 7.87 13.80
N THR A 150 -7.91 7.88 13.54
CA THR A 150 -7.01 8.84 14.19
C THR A 150 -7.40 10.27 13.85
N ALA A 151 -7.58 10.58 12.57
CA ALA A 151 -7.96 11.90 12.10
C ALA A 151 -9.31 12.34 12.70
N SER A 152 -10.31 11.46 12.71
CA SER A 152 -11.63 11.72 13.29
C SER A 152 -11.56 12.01 14.81
N GLN A 153 -10.76 11.25 15.57
CA GLN A 153 -10.52 11.51 17.00
C GLN A 153 -9.82 12.86 17.26
N LEU A 154 -9.00 13.32 16.31
CA LEU A 154 -8.37 14.66 16.34
C LEU A 154 -9.31 15.78 15.86
N GLY A 155 -10.51 15.43 15.38
CA GLY A 155 -11.48 16.37 14.84
C GLY A 155 -11.07 16.94 13.48
N LEU A 156 -10.35 16.16 12.68
CA LEU A 156 -10.08 16.42 11.27
C LEU A 156 -11.16 15.76 10.40
N GLY A 157 -11.55 16.43 9.32
CA GLY A 157 -12.41 15.89 8.28
C GLY A 157 -11.63 15.21 7.15
N GLU A 158 -12.36 14.52 6.27
CA GLU A 158 -11.80 13.77 5.13
C GLU A 158 -10.99 14.65 4.16
N GLY A 159 -11.33 15.94 4.03
CA GLY A 159 -10.62 16.88 3.16
C GLY A 159 -9.49 17.67 3.82
N ASP A 160 -9.20 17.43 5.11
CA ASP A 160 -8.13 18.17 5.81
C ASP A 160 -6.74 17.59 5.53
N LEU A 161 -6.67 16.35 5.02
CA LEU A 161 -5.44 15.67 4.64
C LEU A 161 -5.47 15.39 3.14
N PRO A 162 -4.36 15.59 2.41
CA PRO A 162 -4.33 15.36 0.97
C PRO A 162 -4.28 13.87 0.63
N ASP A 163 -4.81 13.49 -0.54
CA ASP A 163 -4.85 12.11 -1.02
C ASP A 163 -3.48 11.40 -0.96
N TRP A 164 -2.41 12.09 -1.38
CA TRP A 164 -1.07 11.51 -1.38
C TRP A 164 -0.60 11.09 0.01
N TYR A 165 -1.06 11.79 1.06
CA TYR A 165 -0.73 11.46 2.43
C TYR A 165 -1.49 10.20 2.87
N HIS A 166 -2.78 10.08 2.51
CA HIS A 166 -3.59 8.89 2.77
C HIS A 166 -3.01 7.64 2.10
N GLU A 167 -2.79 7.72 0.79
CA GLU A 167 -2.33 6.60 -0.03
C GLU A 167 -0.86 6.28 0.23
N GLY A 168 0.00 7.29 0.39
CA GLY A 168 1.41 7.10 0.71
C GLY A 168 1.61 6.43 2.07
N PHE A 169 0.84 6.83 3.09
CA PHE A 169 0.85 6.14 4.38
C PHE A 169 0.32 4.70 4.26
N ALA A 170 -0.77 4.48 3.52
CA ALA A 170 -1.34 3.14 3.35
C ALA A 170 -0.38 2.18 2.64
N GLU A 171 0.31 2.64 1.59
CA GLU A 171 1.35 1.87 0.91
C GLU A 171 2.56 1.60 1.81
N LEU A 172 3.07 2.60 2.54
CA LEU A 172 4.13 2.42 3.53
C LEU A 172 3.74 1.37 4.59
N PHE A 173 2.53 1.48 5.12
CA PHE A 173 2.01 0.60 6.16
C PHE A 173 1.85 -0.83 5.66
N ALA A 174 1.23 -1.01 4.50
CA ALA A 174 1.07 -2.31 3.86
C ALA A 174 2.42 -2.94 3.54
N PHE A 175 3.38 -2.14 3.06
CA PHE A 175 4.72 -2.60 2.75
C PHE A 175 5.45 -3.16 3.97
N ARG A 176 5.27 -2.59 5.16
CA ARG A 176 5.88 -3.12 6.40
C ARG A 176 5.34 -4.50 6.81
N ILE A 177 4.12 -4.85 6.39
CA ILE A 177 3.42 -6.09 6.78
C ILE A 177 3.52 -7.15 5.69
N ALA A 178 3.04 -6.84 4.48
CA ALA A 178 2.91 -7.79 3.38
C ALA A 178 4.13 -7.82 2.45
N ARG A 179 5.00 -6.81 2.55
CA ARG A 179 6.27 -6.66 1.80
C ARG A 179 6.14 -7.07 0.32
N PRO A 180 5.25 -6.42 -0.45
CA PRO A 180 5.06 -6.76 -1.85
C PRO A 180 6.36 -6.55 -2.64
N LEU A 181 6.59 -7.41 -3.64
CA LEU A 181 7.69 -7.24 -4.58
C LEU A 181 7.47 -5.97 -5.42
N HIS A 182 8.20 -4.90 -5.11
CA HIS A 182 8.27 -3.75 -6.01
C HIS A 182 9.16 -4.08 -7.21
N LEU A 183 8.53 -4.32 -8.36
CA LEU A 183 9.25 -4.45 -9.63
C LEU A 183 9.61 -3.06 -10.16
N HIS A 184 10.78 -2.54 -9.78
CA HIS A 184 11.30 -1.23 -10.22
C HIS A 184 11.65 -1.12 -11.72
N LYS A 185 11.36 -2.13 -12.55
CA LYS A 185 11.70 -2.09 -13.98
C LYS A 185 10.48 -1.80 -14.84
N GLY A 186 10.43 -0.57 -15.38
CA GLY A 186 9.68 -0.26 -16.60
C GLY A 186 8.35 0.47 -16.41
N VAL A 187 8.06 1.01 -15.23
CA VAL A 187 6.96 1.97 -15.08
C VAL A 187 7.55 3.36 -15.38
N GLU A 188 7.04 4.06 -16.38
CA GLU A 188 7.32 5.51 -16.51
C GLU A 188 6.54 6.25 -15.42
N TYR A 189 7.23 7.02 -14.60
CA TYR A 189 6.63 7.78 -13.51
C TYR A 189 6.40 9.22 -13.96
N ASN A 190 5.14 9.66 -13.94
CA ASN A 190 4.84 11.07 -14.07
C ASN A 190 4.98 11.73 -12.70
N VAL A 191 6.20 12.13 -12.35
CA VAL A 191 6.46 12.90 -11.12
C VAL A 191 5.84 14.28 -11.28
N ILE A 192 4.80 14.55 -10.50
CA ILE A 192 4.06 15.81 -10.48
C ILE A 192 4.07 16.39 -9.05
N PRO A 193 3.82 17.70 -8.89
CA PRO A 193 3.64 18.29 -7.56
C PRO A 193 2.63 17.50 -6.74
N LEU A 194 2.91 17.31 -5.45
CA LEU A 194 2.05 16.50 -4.56
C LEU A 194 0.61 17.03 -4.49
N ASN A 195 0.44 18.36 -4.57
CA ASN A 195 -0.87 19.02 -4.61
C ASN A 195 -1.63 18.84 -5.93
N ASP A 196 -0.94 18.44 -7.00
CA ASP A 196 -1.52 18.26 -8.32
C ASP A 196 -1.94 16.81 -8.58
N ILE A 197 -1.68 15.90 -7.62
CA ILE A 197 -2.09 14.51 -7.76
C ILE A 197 -3.61 14.42 -7.68
N GLN A 198 -4.22 13.96 -8.77
CA GLN A 198 -5.66 13.78 -8.88
C GLN A 198 -5.99 12.31 -9.12
N ARG A 199 -7.05 11.85 -8.48
CA ARG A 199 -7.62 10.52 -8.69
C ARG A 199 -8.31 10.48 -10.07
N GLU A 200 -7.98 9.49 -10.90
CA GLU A 200 -8.74 9.21 -12.12
C GLU A 200 -9.96 8.33 -11.82
N ASN A 201 -10.84 8.13 -12.80
CA ASN A 201 -12.10 7.38 -12.61
C ASN A 201 -11.90 5.93 -12.09
N GLU A 202 -10.71 5.34 -12.29
CA GLU A 202 -10.37 3.96 -11.88
C GLU A 202 -9.33 3.90 -10.74
N GLY A 203 -9.00 5.04 -10.10
CA GLY A 203 -7.92 5.14 -9.10
C GLY A 203 -6.74 5.97 -9.61
N TYR A 204 -5.56 5.79 -9.03
CA TYR A 204 -4.33 6.41 -9.55
C TYR A 204 -3.57 5.45 -10.47
N TYR A 205 -2.75 6.00 -11.36
CA TYR A 205 -1.79 5.20 -12.11
C TYR A 205 -0.84 4.47 -11.13
N SER A 206 -0.47 3.22 -11.42
CA SER A 206 0.37 2.41 -10.51
C SER A 206 1.69 3.11 -10.10
N GLY A 207 2.27 3.90 -11.01
CA GLY A 207 3.46 4.69 -10.71
C GLY A 207 3.22 5.78 -9.65
N THR A 208 2.00 6.33 -9.59
CA THR A 208 1.62 7.36 -8.63
C THR A 208 1.56 6.82 -7.20
N TYR A 209 1.01 5.61 -6.98
CA TYR A 209 1.01 4.97 -5.66
C TYR A 209 2.43 4.76 -5.13
N LEU A 210 3.32 4.24 -5.98
CA LEU A 210 4.71 4.04 -5.58
C LEU A 210 5.42 5.37 -5.30
N TYR A 211 5.13 6.43 -6.06
CA TYR A 211 5.65 7.76 -5.79
C TYR A 211 5.20 8.27 -4.39
N MET A 212 3.92 8.13 -4.05
CA MET A 212 3.41 8.49 -2.72
C MET A 212 4.04 7.64 -1.60
N HIS A 213 4.26 6.35 -1.85
CA HIS A 213 4.99 5.46 -0.95
C HIS A 213 6.40 6.00 -0.66
N TYR A 214 7.17 6.36 -1.68
CA TYR A 214 8.51 6.93 -1.50
C TYR A 214 8.50 8.26 -0.72
N VAL A 215 7.46 9.08 -0.90
CA VAL A 215 7.28 10.31 -0.12
C VAL A 215 7.07 9.97 1.36
N ALA A 216 6.21 8.99 1.66
CA ALA A 216 5.96 8.54 3.02
C ALA A 216 7.23 7.90 3.67
N GLU A 217 7.96 7.07 2.93
CA GLU A 217 9.25 6.52 3.35
C GLU A 217 10.26 7.63 3.67
N TYR A 218 10.38 8.64 2.80
CA TYR A 218 11.26 9.77 3.05
C TYR A 218 10.92 10.49 4.37
N LEU A 219 9.63 10.74 4.62
CA LEU A 219 9.18 11.39 5.86
C LEU A 219 9.54 10.53 7.08
N LEU A 220 9.22 9.24 7.04
CA LEU A 220 9.56 8.29 8.10
C LEU A 220 11.07 8.29 8.41
N HIS A 221 11.91 8.25 7.38
CA HIS A 221 13.36 8.15 7.59
C HIS A 221 14.00 9.46 8.02
N LYS A 222 13.50 10.59 7.51
CA LYS A 222 14.06 11.91 7.82
C LYS A 222 13.59 12.45 9.17
N PHE A 223 12.34 12.20 9.52
CA PHE A 223 11.66 12.82 10.66
C PHE A 223 11.15 11.80 11.68
N ASN A 224 11.45 10.51 11.52
CA ASN A 224 10.97 9.38 12.32
C ASN A 224 9.46 9.12 12.17
N LYS A 225 8.95 8.07 12.84
CA LYS A 225 7.55 7.61 12.68
C LYS A 225 6.50 8.57 13.24
N ASP A 226 6.87 9.42 14.20
CA ASP A 226 5.97 10.36 14.85
C ASP A 226 5.50 11.46 13.87
N ILE A 227 6.23 11.69 12.77
CA ILE A 227 5.91 12.70 11.75
C ILE A 227 4.48 12.59 11.21
N PHE A 228 3.95 11.37 11.07
CA PHE A 228 2.59 11.19 10.55
C PHE A 228 1.56 11.73 11.54
N LEU A 229 1.69 11.40 12.83
CA LEU A 229 0.81 11.93 13.85
C LEU A 229 1.01 13.44 14.05
N ASP A 230 2.25 13.91 14.04
CA ASP A 230 2.58 15.34 14.18
C ASP A 230 1.98 16.16 13.04
N LEU A 231 2.03 15.68 11.80
CA LEU A 231 1.38 16.32 10.66
C LEU A 231 -0.12 16.48 10.88
N MET A 232 -0.82 15.46 11.37
CA MET A 232 -2.26 15.58 11.68
C MET A 232 -2.52 16.58 12.82
N LEU A 233 -1.74 16.51 13.91
CA LEU A 233 -1.90 17.42 15.05
C LEU A 233 -1.63 18.88 14.66
N THR A 234 -0.57 19.15 13.92
CA THR A 234 -0.23 20.49 13.44
C THR A 234 -1.23 20.96 12.39
N THR A 235 -1.70 20.08 11.48
CA THR A 235 -2.78 20.41 10.54
C THR A 235 -4.02 20.87 11.29
N LYS A 236 -4.39 20.18 12.39
CA LYS A 236 -5.51 20.58 13.23
C LYS A 236 -5.30 21.93 13.91
N GLU A 237 -4.09 22.19 14.42
CA GLU A 237 -3.74 23.46 15.06
C GLU A 237 -3.79 24.63 14.07
N LYS A 238 -3.23 24.44 12.87
CA LYS A 238 -3.09 25.48 11.84
C LYS A 238 -4.33 25.62 10.96
N ASN A 239 -5.18 24.60 10.93
CA ASN A 239 -6.28 24.45 9.98
C ASN A 239 -5.77 24.53 8.52
N ASP A 240 -4.58 23.98 8.26
CA ASP A 240 -3.94 23.96 6.95
C ASP A 240 -2.82 22.90 6.93
N PHE A 241 -2.93 21.91 6.06
CA PHE A 241 -1.95 20.83 5.95
C PHE A 241 -0.63 21.31 5.36
N GLU A 242 -0.66 22.20 4.36
CA GLU A 242 0.55 22.70 3.71
C GLU A 242 1.44 23.47 4.69
N THR A 243 0.85 24.37 5.49
CA THR A 243 1.57 25.06 6.58
C THR A 243 2.15 24.07 7.57
N ALA A 244 1.39 23.05 7.99
CA ALA A 244 1.89 22.01 8.90
C ALA A 244 3.07 21.24 8.32
N PHE A 245 2.99 20.88 7.04
CA PHE A 245 4.06 20.20 6.32
C PHE A 245 5.33 21.04 6.26
N ILE A 246 5.22 22.32 5.89
CA ILE A 246 6.37 23.23 5.84
C ILE A 246 6.99 23.44 7.23
N ASP A 247 6.16 23.66 8.26
CA ASP A 247 6.62 23.89 9.63
C ASP A 247 7.41 22.69 10.18
N LEU A 248 6.96 21.46 9.91
CA LEU A 248 7.59 20.24 10.43
C LEU A 248 8.77 19.77 9.60
N THR A 249 8.72 19.94 8.27
CA THR A 249 9.74 19.38 7.37
C THR A 249 10.76 20.40 6.88
N ASN A 250 10.42 21.70 6.93
CA ASN A 250 11.13 22.78 6.26
C ASN A 250 11.31 22.52 4.74
N ILE A 251 10.31 21.88 4.11
CA ILE A 251 10.22 21.61 2.68
C ILE A 251 8.95 22.24 2.13
N GLU A 252 9.07 22.98 1.02
CA GLU A 252 7.92 23.53 0.31
C GLU A 252 7.17 22.42 -0.42
N LEU A 253 5.88 22.25 -0.13
CA LEU A 253 5.06 21.16 -0.67
C LEU A 253 4.98 21.18 -2.20
N GLU A 254 4.92 22.38 -2.80
CA GLU A 254 4.94 22.59 -4.25
C GLU A 254 6.18 21.96 -4.91
N THR A 255 7.32 21.92 -4.22
CA THR A 255 8.62 21.45 -4.78
C THR A 255 9.07 20.10 -4.23
N ALA A 256 8.36 19.52 -3.27
CA ALA A 256 8.72 18.24 -2.65
C ALA A 256 8.90 17.11 -3.68
N HIS A 257 8.13 17.15 -4.77
CA HIS A 257 8.23 16.21 -5.88
C HIS A 257 9.63 16.13 -6.53
N LEU A 258 10.41 17.22 -6.50
CA LEU A 258 11.77 17.25 -7.06
C LEU A 258 12.74 16.32 -6.31
N LEU A 259 12.44 15.97 -5.06
CA LEU A 259 13.21 14.99 -4.29
C LEU A 259 13.13 13.59 -4.89
N PHE A 260 12.05 13.29 -5.60
CA PHE A 260 11.70 11.97 -6.11
C PHE A 260 11.77 11.87 -7.64
N GLN A 261 12.24 12.94 -8.28
CA GLN A 261 12.45 12.96 -9.73
C GLN A 261 13.64 12.07 -10.11
N GLU A 262 13.45 11.27 -11.15
CA GLU A 262 14.49 10.44 -11.74
C GLU A 262 15.67 11.29 -12.24
N ASP A 263 16.89 10.89 -11.90
CA ASP A 263 18.13 11.58 -12.31
C ASP A 263 18.94 10.70 -13.27
N TRP A 264 18.34 10.42 -14.43
CA TRP A 264 18.94 9.55 -15.46
C TRP A 264 20.31 10.03 -15.91
N GLU A 265 20.57 11.33 -15.93
CA GLU A 265 21.89 11.86 -16.30
C GLU A 265 22.95 11.40 -15.29
N PHE A 266 22.65 11.52 -14.00
CA PHE A 266 23.51 11.01 -12.94
C PHE A 266 23.71 9.49 -13.05
N ILE A 267 22.65 8.71 -13.22
CA ILE A 267 22.73 7.24 -13.32
C ILE A 267 23.59 6.81 -14.50
N ASN A 268 23.34 7.38 -15.68
CA ASN A 268 24.11 7.08 -16.88
C ASN A 268 25.58 7.47 -16.71
N GLU A 269 25.87 8.60 -16.05
CA GLU A 269 27.25 8.99 -15.74
C GLU A 269 27.94 7.93 -14.86
N ILE A 270 27.29 7.44 -13.80
CA ILE A 270 27.82 6.39 -12.95
C ILE A 270 28.06 5.11 -13.74
N GLU A 271 27.10 4.67 -14.56
CA GLU A 271 27.25 3.46 -15.38
C GLU A 271 28.40 3.57 -16.37
N GLU A 272 28.58 4.73 -17.02
CA GLU A 272 29.71 4.95 -17.93
C GLU A 272 31.05 4.91 -17.19
N LEU A 273 31.15 5.50 -15.98
CA LEU A 273 32.35 5.39 -15.15
C LEU A 273 32.66 3.93 -14.80
N LEU A 274 31.65 3.13 -14.48
CA LEU A 274 31.82 1.71 -14.17
C LEU A 274 32.21 0.87 -15.40
N LYS A 275 31.74 1.22 -16.60
CA LYS A 275 32.14 0.56 -17.85
C LYS A 275 33.62 0.74 -18.18
N VAL A 276 34.21 1.86 -17.77
CA VAL A 276 35.64 2.18 -18.00
C VAL A 276 36.52 1.98 -16.76
N GLU A 277 36.08 1.16 -15.80
CA GLU A 277 36.84 0.76 -14.60
C GLU A 277 37.32 1.97 -13.76
N LYS A 278 36.43 2.97 -13.58
CA LYS A 278 36.65 4.13 -12.72
C LYS A 278 35.85 4.05 -11.42
N GLU A 279 35.97 2.93 -10.70
CA GLU A 279 35.18 2.65 -9.49
C GLU A 279 35.33 3.72 -8.39
N ILE A 280 36.54 4.25 -8.16
CA ILE A 280 36.79 5.27 -7.13
C ILE A 280 36.05 6.58 -7.44
N GLU A 281 36.01 6.98 -8.71
CA GLU A 281 35.31 8.19 -9.15
C GLU A 281 33.79 8.02 -9.04
N ALA A 282 33.28 6.85 -9.44
CA ALA A 282 31.88 6.47 -9.30
C ALA A 282 31.43 6.46 -7.83
N GLU A 283 32.21 5.83 -6.94
CA GLU A 283 31.97 5.79 -5.50
C GLU A 283 31.84 7.21 -4.91
N GLN A 284 32.81 8.09 -5.20
CA GLN A 284 32.79 9.46 -4.69
C GLN A 284 31.56 10.24 -5.14
N LYS A 285 31.15 10.07 -6.40
CA LYS A 285 29.95 10.70 -6.95
C LYS A 285 28.67 10.16 -6.30
N ILE A 286 28.56 8.83 -6.12
CA ILE A 286 27.43 8.22 -5.42
C ILE A 286 27.32 8.73 -3.99
N LEU A 287 28.42 8.75 -3.23
CA LEU A 287 28.41 9.22 -1.85
C LEU A 287 28.06 10.71 -1.74
N ALA A 288 28.52 11.53 -2.69
CA ALA A 288 28.12 12.93 -2.77
C ALA A 288 26.63 13.08 -3.09
N TYR A 289 26.11 12.26 -4.00
CA TYR A 289 24.70 12.24 -4.38
C TYR A 289 23.79 11.86 -3.21
N PHE A 290 24.12 10.79 -2.47
CA PHE A 290 23.39 10.40 -1.26
C PHE A 290 23.44 11.48 -0.17
N LYS A 291 24.56 12.20 -0.05
CA LYS A 291 24.67 13.31 0.91
C LYS A 291 23.75 14.48 0.56
N GLU A 292 23.52 14.73 -0.73
CA GLU A 292 22.68 15.82 -1.22
C GLU A 292 21.20 15.45 -1.20
N ARG A 293 20.83 14.32 -1.82
CA ARG A 293 19.44 13.86 -1.98
C ARG A 293 18.88 13.19 -0.72
N GLY A 294 19.76 12.61 0.10
CA GLY A 294 19.38 11.69 1.15
C GLY A 294 19.25 10.25 0.65
N PRO A 295 18.91 9.31 1.56
CA PRO A 295 18.90 7.86 1.27
C PRO A 295 17.63 7.31 0.60
N TYR A 296 16.56 8.11 0.44
CA TYR A 296 15.27 7.68 -0.13
C TYR A 296 14.88 8.57 -1.31
N PHE A 297 15.11 8.05 -2.51
CA PHE A 297 14.62 8.54 -3.79
C PHE A 297 14.38 7.34 -4.70
N TYR A 298 13.74 7.57 -5.84
CA TYR A 298 13.21 6.50 -6.69
C TYR A 298 14.26 5.45 -7.11
N GLU A 299 15.49 5.85 -7.48
CA GLU A 299 16.56 4.93 -7.89
C GLU A 299 17.51 4.52 -6.75
N SER A 300 17.20 4.87 -5.50
CA SER A 300 18.02 4.48 -4.35
C SER A 300 18.35 2.99 -4.32
N PRO A 301 17.41 2.05 -4.51
CA PRO A 301 17.72 0.61 -4.52
C PRO A 301 18.76 0.22 -5.57
N TYR A 302 18.72 0.87 -6.74
CA TYR A 302 19.67 0.61 -7.82
C TYR A 302 21.05 1.20 -7.51
N ILE A 303 21.09 2.43 -7.02
CA ILE A 303 22.36 3.07 -6.62
C ILE A 303 23.03 2.30 -5.47
N TYR A 304 22.26 1.80 -4.49
CA TYR A 304 22.79 0.91 -3.45
C TYR A 304 23.39 -0.37 -4.04
N GLN A 305 22.74 -0.97 -5.04
CA GLN A 305 23.27 -2.13 -5.74
C GLN A 305 24.59 -1.83 -6.47
N LEU A 306 24.68 -0.70 -7.17
CA LEU A 306 25.91 -0.27 -7.84
C LEU A 306 27.04 -0.06 -6.84
N LEU A 307 26.77 0.64 -5.73
CA LEU A 307 27.75 0.91 -4.69
C LEU A 307 28.21 -0.37 -3.97
N ALA A 308 27.28 -1.29 -3.67
CA ALA A 308 27.63 -2.61 -3.15
C ALA A 308 28.57 -3.36 -4.10
N GLY A 309 28.31 -3.32 -5.41
CA GLY A 309 29.18 -3.91 -6.43
C GLY A 309 30.58 -3.31 -6.47
N ILE A 310 30.70 -1.98 -6.28
CA ILE A 310 31.99 -1.30 -6.15
C ILE A 310 32.75 -1.81 -4.91
N TYR A 311 32.09 -1.87 -3.75
CA TYR A 311 32.71 -2.32 -2.51
C TYR A 311 33.14 -3.78 -2.56
N LEU A 312 32.35 -4.67 -3.19
CA LEU A 312 32.75 -6.06 -3.39
C LEU A 312 34.01 -6.20 -4.24
N LYS A 313 34.12 -5.44 -5.34
CA LYS A 313 35.35 -5.43 -6.16
C LYS A 313 36.59 -4.95 -5.37
N GLN A 314 36.38 -4.12 -4.36
CA GLN A 314 37.43 -3.60 -3.47
C GLN A 314 37.66 -4.49 -2.23
N GLU A 315 37.00 -5.65 -2.12
CA GLU A 315 37.04 -6.54 -0.94
C GLU A 315 36.59 -5.86 0.37
N ARG A 316 35.74 -4.82 0.27
CA ARG A 316 35.16 -4.07 1.38
C ARG A 316 33.79 -4.66 1.75
N PHE A 317 33.83 -5.83 2.36
CA PHE A 317 32.63 -6.66 2.57
C PHE A 317 31.63 -6.01 3.53
N GLU A 318 32.09 -5.36 4.60
CA GLU A 318 31.23 -4.68 5.57
C GLU A 318 30.41 -3.57 4.92
N GLU A 319 31.05 -2.68 4.16
CA GLU A 319 30.33 -1.61 3.46
C GLU A 319 29.44 -2.16 2.33
N ALA A 320 29.86 -3.23 1.64
CA ALA A 320 29.03 -3.89 0.64
C ALA A 320 27.75 -4.46 1.27
N LEU A 321 27.89 -5.11 2.43
CA LEU A 321 26.76 -5.67 3.16
C LEU A 321 25.80 -4.56 3.61
N GLU A 322 26.32 -3.46 4.16
CA GLU A 322 25.51 -2.31 4.55
C GLU A 322 24.64 -1.81 3.38
N MET A 323 25.22 -1.70 2.17
CA MET A 323 24.46 -1.24 1.00
C MET A 323 23.39 -2.26 0.55
N ILE A 324 23.64 -3.57 0.68
CA ILE A 324 22.61 -4.58 0.41
C ILE A 324 21.50 -4.55 1.47
N GLU A 325 21.84 -4.35 2.74
CA GLU A 325 20.86 -4.16 3.81
C GLU A 325 19.99 -2.93 3.54
N ARG A 326 20.57 -1.81 3.11
CA ARG A 326 19.82 -0.63 2.65
C ARG A 326 18.88 -0.94 1.51
N ARG A 327 19.31 -1.75 0.54
CA ARG A 327 18.44 -2.16 -0.58
C ARG A 327 17.27 -3.03 -0.12
N LEU A 328 17.45 -3.87 0.90
CA LEU A 328 16.38 -4.70 1.47
C LEU A 328 15.29 -3.88 2.17
N GLU A 329 15.58 -2.64 2.57
CA GLU A 329 14.56 -1.71 3.11
C GLU A 329 13.49 -1.36 2.06
N PHE A 330 13.77 -1.52 0.76
CA PHE A 330 12.85 -1.18 -0.34
C PHE A 330 12.22 -2.40 -1.01
N ASN A 331 12.81 -3.59 -0.87
CA ASN A 331 12.36 -4.76 -1.60
C ASN A 331 12.69 -6.05 -0.85
N ASP A 332 11.64 -6.72 -0.37
CA ASP A 332 11.73 -8.09 0.14
C ASP A 332 11.82 -9.05 -1.05
N ASN A 333 13.06 -9.43 -1.38
CA ASN A 333 13.33 -10.33 -2.47
C ASN A 333 14.32 -11.41 -2.04
N PRO A 334 14.00 -12.69 -2.30
CA PRO A 334 14.85 -13.79 -1.84
C PRO A 334 16.25 -13.75 -2.45
N THR A 335 16.41 -13.21 -3.67
CA THR A 335 17.73 -13.06 -4.30
C THR A 335 18.59 -11.97 -3.66
N ILE A 336 17.97 -10.92 -3.11
CA ILE A 336 18.70 -9.85 -2.40
C ILE A 336 19.16 -10.37 -1.03
N TYR A 337 18.29 -11.09 -0.32
CA TYR A 337 18.69 -11.78 0.92
C TYR A 337 19.81 -12.79 0.68
N PHE A 338 19.72 -13.56 -0.40
CA PHE A 338 20.79 -14.49 -0.77
C PHE A 338 22.11 -13.76 -1.08
N GLN A 339 22.06 -12.65 -1.81
CA GLN A 339 23.24 -11.80 -2.02
C GLN A 339 23.80 -11.30 -0.69
N ALA A 340 22.96 -10.86 0.25
CA ALA A 340 23.39 -10.46 1.60
C ALA A 340 24.08 -11.61 2.33
N ALA A 341 23.54 -12.83 2.25
CA ALA A 341 24.14 -14.03 2.84
C ALA A 341 25.53 -14.33 2.26
N GLU A 342 25.70 -14.26 0.93
CA GLU A 342 26.99 -14.48 0.27
C GLU A 342 28.06 -13.48 0.71
N ILE A 343 27.68 -12.20 0.84
CA ILE A 343 28.60 -11.15 1.32
C ILE A 343 28.92 -11.37 2.79
N ALA A 344 27.89 -11.54 3.63
CA ALA A 344 28.02 -11.72 5.06
C ALA A 344 28.89 -12.93 5.43
N TYR A 345 28.92 -13.99 4.60
CA TYR A 345 29.76 -15.17 4.86
C TYR A 345 31.26 -14.84 4.95
N ASN A 346 31.71 -13.74 4.34
CA ASN A 346 33.09 -13.26 4.41
C ASN A 346 33.39 -12.44 5.69
N ILE A 347 32.37 -12.07 6.45
CA ILE A 347 32.46 -11.17 7.62
C ILE A 347 32.05 -11.92 8.89
N ASP A 348 30.82 -12.43 8.91
CA ASP A 348 30.18 -13.10 10.03
C ASP A 348 29.27 -14.22 9.51
N LYS A 349 29.70 -15.46 9.77
CA LYS A 349 28.97 -16.66 9.34
C LYS A 349 27.59 -16.76 9.98
N ALA A 350 27.40 -16.32 11.22
CA ALA A 350 26.10 -16.41 11.87
C ALA A 350 25.09 -15.49 11.15
N LYS A 351 25.52 -14.25 10.84
CA LYS A 351 24.72 -13.30 10.08
C LYS A 351 24.43 -13.79 8.65
N ALA A 352 25.38 -14.48 8.03
CA ALA A 352 25.17 -15.11 6.72
C ALA A 352 24.07 -16.17 6.72
N ILE A 353 24.04 -17.00 7.78
CA ILE A 353 22.99 -18.01 7.96
C ILE A 353 21.64 -17.35 8.17
N GLU A 354 21.55 -16.30 8.99
CA GLU A 354 20.31 -15.54 9.20
C GLU A 354 19.74 -15.00 7.87
N PHE A 355 20.59 -14.40 7.03
CA PHE A 355 20.14 -13.92 5.72
C PHE A 355 19.71 -15.05 4.77
N ALA A 356 20.37 -16.20 4.81
CA ALA A 356 19.97 -17.35 4.00
C ALA A 356 18.63 -17.93 4.46
N GLU A 357 18.36 -17.97 5.78
CA GLU A 357 17.04 -18.32 6.32
C GLU A 357 15.98 -17.32 5.85
N GLN A 358 16.26 -16.02 5.91
CA GLN A 358 15.37 -14.98 5.40
C GLN A 358 15.11 -15.11 3.88
N ALA A 359 16.11 -15.53 3.10
CA ALA A 359 15.93 -15.82 1.67
C ALA A 359 14.95 -16.99 1.44
N VAL A 360 15.06 -18.07 2.22
CA VAL A 360 14.14 -19.21 2.16
C VAL A 360 12.72 -18.78 2.55
N GLU A 361 12.57 -18.03 3.63
CA GLU A 361 11.27 -17.54 4.08
C GLU A 361 10.63 -16.59 3.06
N SER A 362 11.40 -15.64 2.52
CA SER A 362 10.97 -14.73 1.47
C SER A 362 10.53 -15.48 0.22
N ALA A 363 11.29 -16.51 -0.20
CA ALA A 363 10.93 -17.34 -1.34
C ALA A 363 9.61 -18.09 -1.11
N LYS A 364 9.41 -18.65 0.10
CA LYS A 364 8.16 -19.34 0.46
C LYS A 364 6.97 -18.38 0.50
N ARG A 365 7.14 -17.15 0.98
CA ARG A 365 6.07 -16.13 0.98
C ARG A 365 5.68 -15.68 -0.42
N THR A 366 6.63 -15.70 -1.36
CA THR A 366 6.46 -15.18 -2.73
C THR A 366 6.23 -16.26 -3.77
N ASP A 367 6.01 -17.52 -3.36
CA ASP A 367 5.89 -18.70 -4.24
C ASP A 367 7.10 -18.91 -5.18
N TRP A 368 8.29 -18.45 -4.79
CA TRP A 368 9.53 -18.75 -5.49
C TRP A 368 10.05 -20.14 -5.10
N ASP A 369 10.78 -20.76 -6.03
CA ASP A 369 11.49 -22.00 -5.73
C ASP A 369 12.58 -21.74 -4.67
N SER A 370 12.33 -22.21 -3.46
CA SER A 370 13.22 -22.02 -2.32
C SER A 370 14.38 -23.02 -2.27
N GLN A 371 14.38 -24.05 -3.12
CA GLN A 371 15.34 -25.16 -3.05
C GLN A 371 16.79 -24.69 -3.15
N MET A 372 17.08 -23.71 -4.02
CA MET A 372 18.43 -23.18 -4.17
C MET A 372 18.96 -22.55 -2.87
N PHE A 373 18.10 -21.84 -2.14
CA PHE A 373 18.48 -21.19 -0.88
C PHE A 373 18.62 -22.21 0.25
N GLU A 374 17.74 -23.22 0.28
CA GLU A 374 17.80 -24.35 1.23
C GLU A 374 19.07 -25.17 1.03
N ASP A 375 19.44 -25.47 -0.22
CA ASP A 375 20.65 -26.23 -0.55
C ASP A 375 21.93 -25.49 -0.10
N TRP A 376 21.98 -24.17 -0.30
CA TRP A 376 23.11 -23.37 0.16
C TRP A 376 23.20 -23.35 1.69
N LEU A 377 22.06 -23.18 2.38
CA LEU A 377 21.98 -23.20 3.83
C LEU A 377 22.47 -24.54 4.40
N ASP A 378 22.06 -25.65 3.79
CA ASP A 378 22.50 -27.00 4.14
C ASP A 378 23.99 -27.27 3.86
N GLU A 379 24.56 -26.62 2.83
CA GLU A 379 25.99 -26.70 2.55
C GLU A 379 26.81 -25.95 3.60
N LYS A 380 26.40 -24.73 3.98
CA LYS A 380 27.17 -23.86 4.89
C LYS A 380 27.00 -24.21 6.37
N ASN A 381 25.95 -24.96 6.73
CA ASN A 381 25.75 -25.49 8.08
C ASN A 381 26.53 -26.79 8.39
N LYS A 382 27.21 -27.38 7.40
CA LYS A 382 28.11 -28.53 7.58
C LYS A 382 29.55 -28.09 7.85
#